data_AF-A0A350W331-F1
#
_entry.id   AF-A0A350W331-F1
#
_cell.length_a   1.000
_cell.length_b   1.000
_cell.length_c   1.000
_cell.angle_alpha   90.00
_cell.angle_beta   90.00
_cell.angle_gamma   90.00
#
_symmetry.space_group_name_H-M   'P 1'
#
loop_
_entity.id
_entity.type
_entity.pdbx_description
1 polymer ?
#
loop_
_entity_poly.entity_id
_entity_poly.type
_entity_poly.pdbx_seq_one_letter_code
_entity_poly.pdbx_strand_id
1 'polypeptide(L)'
;METEGIKYTGSKRLIIPYILELIKTLNVKTVLDGFSGTTRVSQALKKSGYTVFSNDTSVWSKVFAECYLMNRKPPDYYLPIISHLNKLKGRHGWFSENYGGKPNGGSSVQGDGKKRIWQVHNTMKLDAIREEIDNIAKNEIEKSVLLTSLILAMDKIDSTLGHQVSYLREWAPRSYSTMKMEVPKLIIDDKDHKVFQKDIFELIKNIKVDLAYFDPPYGSSNEKMPPSRVRYASYYHIWKTICLNDKPNLVGASNRREDASDTISSSVFEDFRKTENGKYIVSEAIKKLIVNTSARYVILSYSNEGRSTYNEIIEMFDDLKLKYDVLEIDYKKNVMAGMVWTKEWLNGTAENNQRNIEYLFFISRDKAKKFIPIESIKKQKEFDFRAYVPA
;
A
#
# COMPACT_ATOMS: atom_id res chain seq x y z
N MET A 1 11.58 -13.78 3.21
CA MET A 1 11.93 -12.54 3.94
C MET A 1 10.68 -11.93 4.52
N GLU A 2 10.65 -11.63 5.82
CA GLU A 2 9.47 -11.07 6.48
C GLU A 2 9.42 -9.54 6.37
N THR A 3 8.24 -8.97 6.11
CA THR A 3 7.96 -7.51 6.10
C THR A 3 6.66 -7.23 6.84
N GLU A 4 6.53 -6.03 7.39
CA GLU A 4 5.33 -5.58 8.10
C GLU A 4 4.52 -4.57 7.28
N GLY A 5 3.23 -4.49 7.59
CA GLY A 5 2.30 -3.57 6.94
C GLY A 5 0.87 -3.99 7.22
N ILE A 6 -0.02 -3.00 7.20
CA ILE A 6 -1.47 -3.17 7.35
C ILE A 6 -2.09 -4.00 6.22
N LYS A 7 -3.35 -4.40 6.39
CA LYS A 7 -4.20 -4.85 5.28
C LYS A 7 -4.22 -3.80 4.17
N TYR A 8 -3.84 -4.22 2.95
CA TYR A 8 -3.56 -3.31 1.85
C TYR A 8 -3.88 -3.94 0.50
N THR A 9 -4.74 -3.27 -0.28
CA THR A 9 -5.10 -3.63 -1.64
C THR A 9 -3.91 -3.38 -2.56
N GLY A 10 -3.52 -4.40 -3.31
CA GLY A 10 -2.33 -4.35 -4.17
C GLY A 10 -1.02 -4.67 -3.46
N SER A 11 -1.05 -5.19 -2.24
CA SER A 11 0.16 -5.59 -1.50
C SER A 11 1.04 -6.57 -2.29
N LYS A 12 2.28 -6.14 -2.57
CA LYS A 12 3.27 -6.92 -3.34
C LYS A 12 4.00 -7.99 -2.53
N ARG A 13 3.49 -8.40 -1.36
CA ARG A 13 4.12 -9.39 -0.47
C ARG A 13 4.56 -10.66 -1.20
N LEU A 14 3.73 -11.20 -2.08
CA LEU A 14 4.02 -12.42 -2.85
C LEU A 14 5.00 -12.19 -4.02
N ILE A 15 5.17 -10.93 -4.45
CA ILE A 15 5.96 -10.55 -5.63
C ILE A 15 7.38 -10.09 -5.25
N ILE A 16 7.60 -9.67 -3.99
CA ILE A 16 8.90 -9.25 -3.45
C ILE A 16 10.06 -10.19 -3.83
N PRO A 17 9.97 -11.53 -3.71
CA PRO A 17 11.08 -12.41 -4.06
C PRO A 17 11.54 -12.24 -5.51
N TYR A 18 10.59 -12.08 -6.45
CA TYR A 18 10.90 -11.87 -7.86
C TYR A 18 11.57 -10.52 -8.12
N ILE A 19 11.09 -9.46 -7.46
CA ILE A 19 11.70 -8.13 -7.54
C ILE A 19 13.14 -8.20 -7.06
N LEU A 20 13.41 -8.83 -5.91
CA LEU A 20 14.76 -8.94 -5.37
C LEU A 20 15.69 -9.77 -6.28
N GLU A 21 15.23 -10.88 -6.84
CA GLU A 21 16.02 -11.68 -7.78
C GLU A 21 16.36 -10.90 -9.07
N LEU A 22 15.42 -10.11 -9.61
CA LEU A 22 15.71 -9.23 -10.74
C LEU A 22 16.82 -8.23 -10.40
N ILE A 23 16.74 -7.57 -9.24
CA ILE A 23 17.70 -6.53 -8.84
C ILE A 23 19.07 -7.11 -8.49
N LYS A 24 19.12 -8.29 -7.85
CA LYS A 24 20.36 -8.94 -7.37
C LYS A 24 21.39 -9.19 -8.48
N THR A 25 20.94 -9.39 -9.72
CA THR A 25 21.81 -9.60 -10.90
C THR A 25 22.41 -8.29 -11.46
N LEU A 26 22.04 -7.15 -10.87
CA LEU A 26 22.40 -5.82 -11.34
C LEU A 26 23.42 -5.19 -10.40
N ASN A 27 24.32 -4.38 -10.97
CA ASN A 27 25.23 -3.56 -10.18
C ASN A 27 24.50 -2.27 -9.75
N VAL A 28 23.58 -2.42 -8.80
CA VAL A 28 22.66 -1.39 -8.28
C VAL A 28 22.95 -1.15 -6.80
N LYS A 29 23.08 0.11 -6.40
CA LYS A 29 23.24 0.51 -4.99
C LYS A 29 22.04 1.28 -4.48
N THR A 30 21.49 2.17 -5.31
CA THR A 30 20.32 3.00 -4.96
C THR A 30 19.06 2.54 -5.69
N VAL A 31 17.97 2.37 -4.94
CA VAL A 31 16.68 1.95 -5.50
C VAL A 31 15.59 2.93 -5.07
N LEU A 32 14.88 3.50 -6.03
CA LEU A 32 13.64 4.24 -5.80
C LEU A 32 12.47 3.27 -5.75
N ASP A 33 11.70 3.27 -4.66
CA ASP A 33 10.35 2.73 -4.56
C ASP A 33 9.37 3.90 -4.72
N GLY A 34 8.87 4.10 -5.94
CA GLY A 34 8.15 5.33 -6.32
C GLY A 34 6.72 5.44 -5.81
N PHE A 35 6.11 4.31 -5.44
CA PHE A 35 4.73 4.17 -4.96
C PHE A 35 4.71 3.18 -3.80
N SER A 36 5.36 3.56 -2.71
CA SER A 36 5.77 2.61 -1.67
C SER A 36 4.60 2.00 -0.89
N GLY A 37 3.43 2.66 -0.84
CA GLY A 37 2.26 2.17 -0.14
C GLY A 37 2.57 1.80 1.32
N THR A 38 2.37 0.54 1.68
CA THR A 38 2.71 0.03 3.04
C THR A 38 4.20 -0.21 3.27
N THR A 39 5.07 0.14 2.33
CA THR A 39 6.53 0.05 2.36
C THR A 39 7.10 -1.37 2.37
N ARG A 40 6.30 -2.40 2.02
CA ARG A 40 6.80 -3.78 2.02
C ARG A 40 7.96 -3.99 1.04
N VAL A 41 7.93 -3.38 -0.15
CA VAL A 41 9.03 -3.44 -1.11
C VAL A 41 10.24 -2.67 -0.58
N SER A 42 10.04 -1.41 -0.15
CA SER A 42 11.06 -0.60 0.53
C SER A 42 11.77 -1.34 1.69
N GLN A 43 11.02 -1.99 2.58
CA GLN A 43 11.57 -2.79 3.69
C GLN A 43 12.43 -3.95 3.18
N ALA A 44 11.96 -4.67 2.17
CA ALA A 44 12.67 -5.81 1.61
C ALA A 44 13.98 -5.38 0.91
N LEU A 45 13.95 -4.25 0.20
CA LEU A 45 15.13 -3.65 -0.42
C LEU A 45 16.16 -3.24 0.64
N LYS A 46 15.73 -2.57 1.71
CA LYS A 46 16.62 -2.20 2.83
C LYS A 46 17.26 -3.44 3.47
N LYS A 47 16.45 -4.46 3.80
CA LYS A 47 16.95 -5.74 4.34
C LYS A 47 17.92 -6.47 3.40
N SER A 48 17.81 -6.23 2.10
CA SER A 48 18.72 -6.79 1.08
C SER A 48 19.98 -5.94 0.87
N GLY A 49 20.17 -4.88 1.65
CA GLY A 49 21.35 -4.04 1.62
C GLY A 49 21.34 -2.97 0.53
N TYR A 50 20.18 -2.53 0.02
CA TYR A 50 20.12 -1.40 -0.90
C TYR A 50 19.91 -0.07 -0.15
N THR A 51 20.43 1.02 -0.70
CA THR A 51 20.04 2.37 -0.28
C THR A 51 18.70 2.70 -0.91
N VAL A 52 17.64 2.73 -0.10
CA VAL A 52 16.26 2.91 -0.54
C VAL A 52 15.84 4.37 -0.49
N PHE A 53 15.33 4.87 -1.62
CA PHE A 53 14.58 6.12 -1.71
C PHE A 53 13.10 5.75 -1.83
N SER A 54 12.28 6.12 -0.86
CA SER A 54 10.86 5.73 -0.79
C SER A 54 9.98 6.94 -1.02
N ASN A 55 8.95 6.80 -1.85
CA ASN A 55 7.99 7.85 -2.15
C ASN A 55 6.56 7.31 -2.17
N ASP A 56 5.63 8.12 -1.70
CA ASP A 56 4.19 7.96 -1.92
C ASP A 56 3.50 9.32 -1.70
N THR A 57 2.31 9.53 -2.25
CA THR A 57 1.56 10.77 -1.98
C THR A 57 0.93 10.77 -0.59
N SER A 58 0.69 9.58 -0.02
CA SER A 58 0.00 9.40 1.24
C SER A 58 0.89 9.66 2.45
N VAL A 59 0.41 10.46 3.41
CA VAL A 59 1.14 10.76 4.65
C VAL A 59 1.40 9.51 5.51
N TRP A 60 0.46 8.56 5.53
CA TRP A 60 0.63 7.33 6.30
C TRP A 60 1.72 6.43 5.70
N SER A 61 1.94 6.49 4.40
CA SER A 61 3.02 5.77 3.72
C SER A 61 4.38 6.38 4.06
N LYS A 62 4.48 7.72 4.07
CA LYS A 62 5.65 8.45 4.59
C LYS A 62 5.97 8.05 6.04
N VAL A 63 4.97 8.01 6.92
CA VAL A 63 5.14 7.61 8.33
C VAL A 63 5.71 6.18 8.45
N PHE A 64 5.20 5.23 7.66
CA PHE A 64 5.76 3.88 7.62
C PHE A 64 7.20 3.88 7.08
N ALA A 65 7.48 4.64 6.03
CA ALA A 65 8.81 4.70 5.43
C ALA A 65 9.83 5.31 6.39
N GLU A 66 9.47 6.35 7.14
CA GLU A 66 10.31 6.92 8.20
C GLU A 66 10.57 5.90 9.32
N CYS A 67 9.53 5.18 9.76
CA CYS A 67 9.66 4.13 10.78
C CYS A 67 10.65 3.02 10.35
N TYR A 68 10.49 2.48 9.14
CA TYR A 68 11.27 1.30 8.72
C TYR A 68 12.61 1.65 8.06
N LEU A 69 12.74 2.82 7.43
CA LEU A 69 13.95 3.19 6.69
C LEU A 69 14.83 4.17 7.47
N MET A 70 14.25 5.14 8.18
CA MET A 70 15.01 6.24 8.78
C MET A 70 15.34 6.02 10.25
N ASN A 71 14.59 5.18 10.96
CA ASN A 71 14.89 4.88 12.36
C ASN A 71 16.24 4.18 12.55
N ARG A 72 16.99 4.65 13.55
CA ARG A 72 18.28 4.09 13.99
C ARG A 72 18.28 3.62 15.45
N LYS A 73 17.16 3.76 16.16
CA LYS A 73 17.05 3.35 17.58
C LYS A 73 16.64 1.87 17.67
N PRO A 74 17.22 1.09 18.60
CA PRO A 74 16.87 -0.32 18.80
C PRO A 74 15.47 -0.48 19.41
N PRO A 75 14.84 -1.67 19.30
CA PRO A 75 13.54 -1.95 19.91
C PRO A 75 13.46 -1.61 21.40
N ASP A 76 14.52 -1.88 22.17
CA ASP A 76 14.57 -1.64 23.62
C ASP A 76 14.38 -0.17 24.00
N TYR A 77 14.73 0.75 23.10
CA TYR A 77 14.48 2.17 23.28
C TYR A 77 12.97 2.47 23.31
N TYR A 78 12.18 1.78 22.48
CA TYR A 78 10.74 2.01 22.32
C TYR A 78 9.87 1.20 23.28
N LEU A 79 10.36 0.07 23.79
CA LEU A 79 9.64 -0.78 24.74
C LEU A 79 9.02 -0.01 25.93
N PRO A 80 9.76 0.84 26.69
CA PRO A 80 9.17 1.58 27.80
C PRO A 80 8.13 2.61 27.35
N ILE A 81 8.35 3.27 26.20
CA ILE A 81 7.43 4.27 25.64
C ILE A 81 6.10 3.60 25.25
N ILE A 82 6.17 2.48 24.54
CA ILE A 82 4.99 1.70 24.14
C ILE A 82 4.28 1.09 25.36
N SER A 83 5.03 0.69 26.39
CA SER A 83 4.44 0.23 27.66
C SER A 83 3.63 1.33 28.35
N HIS A 84 4.15 2.56 28.39
CA HIS A 84 3.44 3.74 28.88
C HIS A 84 2.15 3.99 28.09
N LEU A 85 2.25 4.09 26.76
CA LEU A 85 1.09 4.34 25.89
C LEU A 85 -0.01 3.27 26.05
N ASN A 86 0.36 1.99 26.15
CA ASN A 86 -0.61 0.90 26.35
C ASN A 86 -1.36 0.95 27.71
N LYS A 87 -0.75 1.58 28.73
CA LYS A 87 -1.31 1.74 30.08
C LYS A 87 -2.25 2.94 30.21
N LEU A 88 -2.26 3.85 29.23
CA LEU A 88 -3.14 5.02 29.26
C LEU A 88 -4.60 4.58 29.40
N LYS A 89 -5.32 5.26 30.29
CA LYS A 89 -6.76 5.13 30.39
C LYS A 89 -7.38 5.74 29.13
N GLY A 90 -8.22 4.96 28.45
CA GLY A 90 -8.96 5.44 27.30
C GLY A 90 -9.86 6.62 27.69
N ARG A 91 -10.02 7.56 26.75
CA ARG A 91 -10.85 8.74 26.92
C ARG A 91 -11.74 8.92 25.69
N HIS A 92 -12.93 9.45 25.88
CA HIS A 92 -13.80 9.72 24.74
C HIS A 92 -13.28 10.95 23.98
N GLY A 93 -13.03 10.80 22.68
CA GLY A 93 -12.57 11.87 21.81
C GLY A 93 -13.15 11.77 20.40
N TRP A 94 -12.47 12.39 19.44
CA TRP A 94 -12.96 12.53 18.08
C TRP A 94 -13.03 11.18 17.35
N PHE A 95 -12.07 10.27 17.57
CA PHE A 95 -12.14 8.93 16.98
C PHE A 95 -13.28 8.10 17.59
N SER A 96 -13.50 8.22 18.89
CA SER A 96 -14.61 7.53 19.58
C SER A 96 -15.97 7.97 19.08
N GLU A 97 -16.17 9.27 18.91
CA GLU A 97 -17.40 9.83 18.37
C GLU A 97 -17.69 9.33 16.93
N ASN A 98 -16.67 9.40 16.06
CA ASN A 98 -16.88 9.24 14.62
C ASN A 98 -16.69 7.80 14.11
N TYR A 99 -15.89 6.98 14.81
CA TYR A 99 -15.51 5.64 14.36
C TYR A 99 -15.70 4.55 15.41
N GLY A 100 -16.03 4.91 16.66
CA GLY A 100 -16.32 3.99 17.76
C GLY A 100 -17.79 3.57 17.78
N GLY A 101 -18.04 2.29 18.05
CA GLY A 101 -19.38 1.73 18.21
C GLY A 101 -19.51 0.85 19.44
N LYS A 102 -20.73 0.74 19.98
CA LYS A 102 -21.04 -0.24 21.02
C LYS A 102 -21.24 -1.63 20.40
N PRO A 103 -21.05 -2.72 21.17
CA PRO A 103 -21.21 -4.08 20.68
C PRO A 103 -22.59 -4.42 20.09
N ASN A 104 -23.67 -3.77 20.56
CA ASN A 104 -25.06 -3.89 20.08
C ASN A 104 -25.48 -5.33 19.71
N GLY A 105 -25.26 -6.28 20.62
CA GLY A 105 -25.62 -7.69 20.39
C GLY A 105 -24.89 -8.35 19.22
N GLY A 106 -23.72 -7.85 18.83
CA GLY A 106 -22.95 -8.31 17.68
C GLY A 106 -22.99 -7.39 16.46
N SER A 107 -23.92 -6.43 16.42
CA SER A 107 -24.07 -5.50 15.31
C SER A 107 -23.11 -4.30 15.41
N SER A 108 -22.44 -3.96 14.31
CA SER A 108 -21.63 -2.73 14.22
C SER A 108 -22.46 -1.48 13.90
N VAL A 109 -23.74 -1.65 13.57
CA VAL A 109 -24.68 -0.57 13.29
C VAL A 109 -25.06 0.14 14.58
N GLN A 110 -24.94 1.47 14.60
CA GLN A 110 -25.24 2.31 15.76
C GLN A 110 -26.61 3.00 15.61
N GLY A 111 -27.02 3.77 16.63
CA GLY A 111 -28.32 4.44 16.65
C GLY A 111 -28.55 5.45 15.50
N ASP A 112 -27.47 5.91 14.86
CA ASP A 112 -27.50 6.76 13.66
C ASP A 112 -27.67 5.96 12.35
N GLY A 113 -27.84 4.64 12.42
CA GLY A 113 -27.94 3.74 11.27
C GLY A 113 -26.61 3.47 10.55
N LYS A 114 -25.50 4.06 10.99
CA LYS A 114 -24.19 3.86 10.36
C LYS A 114 -23.41 2.75 11.06
N LYS A 115 -22.59 2.04 10.27
CA LYS A 115 -21.65 1.03 10.78
C LYS A 115 -20.43 1.73 11.38
N ARG A 116 -19.76 1.06 12.32
CA ARG A 116 -18.50 1.53 12.91
C ARG A 116 -17.39 0.52 12.64
N ILE A 117 -16.16 1.03 12.47
CA ILE A 117 -14.98 0.21 12.14
C ILE A 117 -14.39 -0.45 13.39
N TRP A 118 -14.52 0.19 14.55
CA TRP A 118 -13.96 -0.28 15.82
C TRP A 118 -14.98 -0.18 16.95
N GLN A 119 -14.84 -1.06 17.93
CA GLN A 119 -15.59 -0.93 19.17
C GLN A 119 -15.04 0.23 20.01
N VAL A 120 -15.93 0.90 20.74
CA VAL A 120 -15.66 2.19 21.39
C VAL A 120 -14.53 2.13 22.42
N HIS A 121 -14.32 0.99 23.10
CA HIS A 121 -13.21 0.85 24.05
C HIS A 121 -11.84 0.98 23.37
N ASN A 122 -11.72 0.54 22.11
CA ASN A 122 -10.50 0.65 21.32
C ASN A 122 -10.29 2.07 20.80
N THR A 123 -11.35 2.76 20.36
CA THR A 123 -11.23 4.15 19.90
C THR A 123 -10.96 5.12 21.05
N MET A 124 -11.45 4.84 22.26
CA MET A 124 -11.12 5.65 23.44
C MET A 124 -9.63 5.54 23.80
N LYS A 125 -9.04 4.35 23.63
CA LYS A 125 -7.59 4.18 23.75
C LYS A 125 -6.84 4.91 22.64
N LEU A 126 -7.32 4.82 21.39
CA LEU A 126 -6.76 5.56 20.27
C LEU A 126 -6.74 7.08 20.53
N ASP A 127 -7.85 7.67 21.00
CA ASP A 127 -7.95 9.10 21.35
C ASP A 127 -6.92 9.50 22.43
N ALA A 128 -6.73 8.67 23.47
CA ALA A 128 -5.76 8.93 24.52
C ALA A 128 -4.32 8.83 24.00
N ILE A 129 -3.99 7.72 23.33
CA ILE A 129 -2.64 7.43 22.83
C ILE A 129 -2.22 8.45 21.77
N ARG A 130 -3.12 8.81 20.86
CA ARG A 130 -2.76 9.68 19.74
C ARG A 130 -2.33 11.05 20.26
N GLU A 131 -3.06 11.66 21.18
CA GLU A 131 -2.61 12.95 21.73
C GLU A 131 -1.32 12.81 22.56
N GLU A 132 -1.17 11.72 23.33
CA GLU A 132 0.06 11.51 24.09
C GLU A 132 1.30 11.40 23.17
N ILE A 133 1.17 10.78 21.99
CA ILE A 133 2.27 10.72 21.01
C ILE A 133 2.74 12.13 20.61
N ASP A 134 1.84 13.11 20.44
CA ASP A 134 2.25 14.49 20.12
C ASP A 134 2.99 15.16 21.28
N ASN A 135 2.71 14.77 22.52
CA ASN A 135 3.35 15.33 23.71
C ASN A 135 4.74 14.74 23.98
N ILE A 136 4.92 13.43 23.74
CA ILE A 136 6.11 12.70 24.20
C ILE A 136 7.16 12.44 23.11
N ALA A 137 6.77 12.47 21.83
CA ALA A 137 7.70 12.15 20.74
C ALA A 137 8.78 13.22 20.61
N LYS A 138 10.05 12.81 20.69
CA LYS A 138 11.20 13.74 20.68
C LYS A 138 11.54 14.31 19.30
N ASN A 139 11.13 13.64 18.24
CA ASN A 139 11.36 14.05 16.85
C ASN A 139 10.40 13.30 15.91
N GLU A 140 10.38 13.71 14.64
CA GLU A 140 9.50 13.14 13.61
C GLU A 140 9.71 11.64 13.39
N ILE A 141 10.95 11.13 13.43
CA ILE A 141 11.21 9.69 13.23
C ILE A 141 10.64 8.88 14.41
N GLU A 142 10.85 9.34 15.64
CA GLU A 142 10.28 8.72 16.84
C GLU A 142 8.75 8.73 16.78
N LYS A 143 8.16 9.87 16.41
CA LYS A 143 6.71 10.00 16.19
C LYS A 143 6.23 9.00 15.14
N SER A 144 6.93 8.87 14.02
CA SER A 144 6.59 7.93 12.95
C SER A 144 6.65 6.46 13.39
N VAL A 145 7.60 6.08 14.26
CA VAL A 145 7.65 4.73 14.86
C VAL A 145 6.43 4.49 15.76
N LEU A 146 6.09 5.44 16.63
CA LEU A 146 4.93 5.33 17.54
C LEU A 146 3.60 5.29 16.77
N LEU A 147 3.44 6.14 15.75
CA LEU A 147 2.27 6.14 14.88
C LEU A 147 2.15 4.84 14.07
N THR A 148 3.26 4.31 13.57
CA THR A 148 3.27 3.02 12.88
C THR A 148 2.78 1.90 13.80
N SER A 149 3.29 1.85 15.04
CA SER A 149 2.85 0.90 16.07
C SER A 149 1.34 1.01 16.37
N LEU A 150 0.84 2.24 16.53
CA LEU A 150 -0.57 2.52 16.77
C LEU A 150 -1.46 2.05 15.60
N ILE A 151 -1.08 2.37 14.37
CA ILE A 151 -1.84 1.96 13.18
C ILE A 151 -1.87 0.44 13.03
N LEU A 152 -0.74 -0.25 13.24
CA LEU A 152 -0.69 -1.71 13.22
C LEU A 152 -1.60 -2.32 14.30
N ALA A 153 -1.62 -1.75 15.51
CA ALA A 153 -2.51 -2.20 16.58
C ALA A 153 -4.00 -2.04 16.21
N MET A 154 -4.37 -0.91 15.61
CA MET A 154 -5.75 -0.63 15.19
C MET A 154 -6.18 -1.47 13.98
N ASP A 155 -5.28 -1.74 13.03
CA ASP A 155 -5.57 -2.62 11.88
C ASP A 155 -5.88 -4.06 12.34
N LYS A 156 -5.18 -4.56 13.36
CA LYS A 156 -5.40 -5.91 13.93
C LYS A 156 -6.80 -6.10 14.51
N ILE A 157 -7.48 -5.05 14.98
CA ILE A 157 -8.78 -5.14 15.66
C ILE A 157 -9.93 -4.46 14.89
N ASP A 158 -9.74 -4.14 13.62
CA ASP A 158 -10.79 -3.53 12.79
C ASP A 158 -11.91 -4.51 12.40
N SER A 159 -13.04 -3.96 11.94
CA SER A 159 -14.14 -4.72 11.34
C SER A 159 -14.34 -4.37 9.86
N THR A 160 -13.29 -4.61 9.08
CA THR A 160 -13.28 -4.40 7.62
C THR A 160 -12.87 -5.65 6.86
N LEU A 161 -13.05 -5.62 5.53
CA LEU A 161 -12.49 -6.60 4.58
C LEU A 161 -11.12 -6.16 4.01
N GLY A 162 -10.48 -5.13 4.59
CA GLY A 162 -9.16 -4.64 4.16
C GLY A 162 -9.12 -3.21 3.61
N HIS A 163 -10.22 -2.46 3.67
CA HIS A 163 -10.29 -1.04 3.32
C HIS A 163 -11.31 -0.29 4.21
N GLN A 164 -11.18 1.04 4.28
CA GLN A 164 -11.93 1.88 5.24
C GLN A 164 -13.17 2.55 4.66
N VAL A 165 -13.63 2.08 3.50
CA VAL A 165 -14.79 2.66 2.77
C VAL A 165 -16.07 1.88 2.97
N SER A 166 -16.00 0.69 3.55
CA SER A 166 -17.14 -0.09 4.00
C SER A 166 -16.71 -1.01 5.15
N TYR A 167 -17.60 -1.15 6.14
CA TYR A 167 -17.38 -1.97 7.33
C TYR A 167 -18.32 -3.18 7.34
N LEU A 168 -17.97 -4.22 8.08
CA LEU A 168 -18.85 -5.38 8.29
C LEU A 168 -20.09 -4.95 9.08
N ARG A 169 -21.25 -5.52 8.76
CA ARG A 169 -22.50 -5.27 9.52
C ARG A 169 -22.44 -5.89 10.91
N GLU A 170 -21.84 -7.06 11.01
CA GLU A 170 -21.53 -7.73 12.28
C GLU A 170 -20.08 -7.46 12.65
N TRP A 171 -19.80 -7.32 13.94
CA TRP A 171 -18.45 -7.15 14.45
C TRP A 171 -17.58 -8.34 14.08
N ALA A 172 -16.39 -8.08 13.53
CA ALA A 172 -15.39 -9.13 13.36
C ALA A 172 -14.98 -9.65 14.75
N PRO A 173 -14.74 -10.97 14.94
CA PRO A 173 -14.32 -11.52 16.23
C PRO A 173 -13.10 -10.80 16.84
N ARG A 174 -12.14 -10.40 15.99
CA ARG A 174 -10.95 -9.64 16.41
C ARG A 174 -11.26 -8.27 17.05
N SER A 175 -12.39 -7.65 16.72
CA SER A 175 -12.74 -6.32 17.23
C SER A 175 -13.09 -6.27 18.73
N TYR A 176 -13.41 -7.42 19.33
CA TYR A 176 -13.64 -7.55 20.77
C TYR A 176 -12.35 -7.54 21.58
N SER A 177 -11.20 -7.79 20.95
CA SER A 177 -9.92 -7.67 21.63
C SER A 177 -9.61 -6.22 21.96
N THR A 178 -8.85 -6.00 23.04
CA THR A 178 -8.31 -4.67 23.34
C THR A 178 -7.11 -4.41 22.45
N MET A 179 -7.06 -3.25 21.79
CA MET A 179 -5.90 -2.84 21.00
C MET A 179 -4.64 -2.86 21.89
N LYS A 180 -3.52 -3.30 21.31
CA LYS A 180 -2.22 -3.32 21.98
C LYS A 180 -1.13 -2.92 20.98
N MET A 181 -0.43 -1.84 21.29
CA MET A 181 0.76 -1.41 20.57
C MET A 181 1.92 -2.36 20.82
N GLU A 182 2.67 -2.66 19.76
CA GLU A 182 3.89 -3.46 19.77
C GLU A 182 5.00 -2.69 19.05
N VAL A 183 6.25 -2.87 19.45
CA VAL A 183 7.37 -2.26 18.73
C VAL A 183 7.38 -2.83 17.31
N PRO A 184 7.36 -2.00 16.25
CA PRO A 184 7.49 -2.50 14.88
C PRO A 184 8.78 -3.30 14.70
N LYS A 185 8.86 -4.16 13.69
CA LYS A 185 10.06 -4.93 13.30
C LYS A 185 11.07 -4.00 12.63
N LEU A 186 11.69 -3.15 13.45
CA LEU A 186 12.65 -2.12 13.05
C LEU A 186 13.83 -2.72 12.28
N ILE A 187 14.27 -2.01 11.24
CA ILE A 187 15.42 -2.37 10.41
C ILE A 187 16.47 -1.29 10.61
N ILE A 188 17.60 -1.65 11.20
CA ILE A 188 18.65 -0.70 11.58
C ILE A 188 19.87 -0.91 10.69
N ASP A 189 20.30 0.18 10.07
CA ASP A 189 21.56 0.31 9.34
C ASP A 189 21.99 1.79 9.33
N ASP A 190 23.10 2.06 8.67
CA ASP A 190 23.74 3.38 8.58
C ASP A 190 23.66 4.01 7.18
N LYS A 191 22.90 3.41 6.26
CA LYS A 191 22.79 3.88 4.88
C LYS A 191 21.98 5.17 4.77
N ASP A 192 22.26 5.95 3.73
CA ASP A 192 21.60 7.22 3.43
C ASP A 192 20.24 7.00 2.73
N HIS A 193 19.31 6.37 3.44
CA HIS A 193 17.93 6.24 2.99
C HIS A 193 17.25 7.61 2.86
N LYS A 194 16.28 7.71 1.96
CA LYS A 194 15.49 8.94 1.76
C LYS A 194 14.01 8.62 1.71
N VAL A 195 13.21 9.45 2.34
CA VAL A 195 11.75 9.35 2.32
C VAL A 195 11.17 10.64 1.77
N PHE A 196 10.25 10.50 0.82
CA PHE A 196 9.56 11.59 0.15
C PHE A 196 8.05 11.41 0.26
N GLN A 197 7.33 12.53 0.29
CA GLN A 197 5.89 12.55 0.12
C GLN A 197 5.54 13.53 -0.99
N LYS A 198 5.70 13.10 -2.24
CA LYS A 198 5.56 13.95 -3.42
C LYS A 198 4.75 13.26 -4.51
N ASP A 199 4.15 14.06 -5.38
CA ASP A 199 3.74 13.59 -6.69
C ASP A 199 4.96 13.01 -7.43
N ILE A 200 4.78 11.85 -8.04
CA ILE A 200 5.89 11.12 -8.66
C ILE A 200 6.53 11.92 -9.80
N PHE A 201 5.74 12.69 -10.57
CA PHE A 201 6.25 13.49 -11.68
C PHE A 201 7.04 14.70 -11.20
N GLU A 202 6.77 15.21 -10.00
CA GLU A 202 7.61 16.23 -9.37
C GLU A 202 8.89 15.65 -8.77
N LEU A 203 8.83 14.43 -8.23
CA LEU A 203 9.99 13.75 -7.67
C LEU A 203 11.01 13.39 -8.75
N ILE A 204 10.59 12.74 -9.83
CA ILE A 204 11.50 12.17 -10.84
C ILE A 204 12.32 13.24 -11.58
N LYS A 205 11.89 14.51 -11.58
CA LYS A 205 12.66 15.65 -12.13
C LYS A 205 13.99 15.87 -11.40
N ASN A 206 14.06 15.54 -10.12
CA ASN A 206 15.15 15.95 -9.22
C ASN A 206 15.86 14.76 -8.56
N ILE A 207 15.54 13.53 -8.97
CA ILE A 207 16.09 12.32 -8.37
C ILE A 207 16.89 11.53 -9.42
N LYS A 208 18.03 10.99 -8.99
CA LYS A 208 18.84 10.08 -9.77
C LYS A 208 19.14 8.85 -8.92
N VAL A 209 18.82 7.69 -9.45
CA VAL A 209 19.01 6.38 -8.80
C VAL A 209 19.55 5.38 -9.80
N ASP A 210 20.09 4.26 -9.32
CA ASP A 210 20.51 3.18 -10.21
C ASP A 210 19.29 2.45 -10.79
N LEU A 211 18.28 2.20 -9.96
CA LEU A 211 17.05 1.52 -10.34
C LEU A 211 15.81 2.21 -9.77
N ALA A 212 14.75 2.31 -10.56
CA ALA A 212 13.44 2.73 -10.09
C ALA A 212 12.43 1.58 -10.19
N TYR A 213 11.75 1.28 -9.10
CA TYR A 213 10.62 0.38 -9.01
C TYR A 213 9.32 1.21 -8.96
N PHE A 214 8.40 0.90 -9.85
CA PHE A 214 7.10 1.55 -9.94
C PHE A 214 5.98 0.53 -9.85
N ASP A 215 5.04 0.80 -8.95
CA ASP A 215 3.79 0.06 -8.77
C ASP A 215 2.65 1.07 -8.60
N PRO A 216 2.32 1.83 -9.66
CA PRO A 216 1.32 2.89 -9.57
C PRO A 216 -0.06 2.29 -9.25
N PRO A 217 -0.95 3.03 -8.56
CA PRO A 217 -2.33 2.58 -8.39
C PRO A 217 -2.98 2.49 -9.77
N TYR A 218 -3.52 1.32 -10.11
CA TYR A 218 -4.22 1.09 -11.37
C TYR A 218 -5.72 0.95 -11.14
N GLY A 219 -6.52 1.63 -11.98
CA GLY A 219 -7.95 1.38 -12.05
C GLY A 219 -8.26 0.03 -12.69
N SER A 220 -9.42 -0.55 -12.36
CA SER A 220 -9.88 -1.79 -13.00
C SER A 220 -10.19 -1.58 -14.49
N SER A 221 -9.82 -2.56 -15.32
CA SER A 221 -10.17 -2.69 -16.74
C SER A 221 -11.58 -3.19 -17.01
N ASN A 222 -12.36 -3.53 -15.97
CA ASN A 222 -13.73 -4.02 -16.16
C ASN A 222 -14.67 -2.89 -16.60
N GLU A 223 -14.96 -2.84 -17.91
CA GLU A 223 -15.83 -1.82 -18.52
C GLU A 223 -17.28 -1.86 -18.02
N LYS A 224 -17.74 -3.00 -17.48
CA LYS A 224 -19.08 -3.13 -16.88
C LYS A 224 -19.12 -2.60 -15.44
N MET A 225 -17.96 -2.41 -14.82
CA MET A 225 -17.87 -1.77 -13.52
C MET A 225 -17.90 -0.26 -13.75
N PRO A 226 -18.92 0.48 -13.26
CA PRO A 226 -18.84 1.93 -13.29
C PRO A 226 -17.52 2.35 -12.64
N PRO A 227 -16.81 3.36 -13.18
CA PRO A 227 -15.53 3.79 -12.63
C PRO A 227 -15.72 3.92 -11.13
N SER A 228 -14.93 3.16 -10.34
CA SER A 228 -15.16 3.06 -8.90
C SER A 228 -15.23 4.46 -8.34
N ARG A 229 -16.38 4.84 -7.76
CA ARG A 229 -16.58 6.15 -7.10
C ARG A 229 -15.76 6.30 -5.81
N VAL A 230 -14.73 5.49 -5.69
CA VAL A 230 -13.84 5.38 -4.55
C VAL A 230 -12.46 5.15 -5.13
N ARG A 231 -11.64 6.21 -5.11
CA ARG A 231 -10.21 6.16 -5.46
C ARG A 231 -9.37 5.51 -4.37
N TYR A 232 -8.15 5.16 -4.71
CA TYR A 232 -7.16 4.60 -3.80
C TYR A 232 -6.99 5.41 -2.50
N ALA A 233 -6.92 6.74 -2.63
CA ALA A 233 -6.80 7.66 -1.50
C ALA A 233 -7.93 7.52 -0.46
N SER A 234 -9.13 7.11 -0.89
CA SER A 234 -10.27 6.86 -0.01
C SER A 234 -10.14 5.57 0.80
N TYR A 235 -9.40 4.55 0.35
CA TYR A 235 -9.35 3.26 1.05
C TYR A 235 -8.65 3.30 2.41
N TYR A 236 -7.75 4.27 2.61
CA TYR A 236 -6.87 4.37 3.78
C TYR A 236 -6.92 5.73 4.47
N HIS A 237 -8.02 6.45 4.24
CA HIS A 237 -8.36 7.77 4.79
C HIS A 237 -8.12 7.96 6.32
N ILE A 238 -8.48 6.97 7.15
CA ILE A 238 -8.43 7.07 8.61
C ILE A 238 -6.98 7.02 9.08
N TRP A 239 -6.11 6.31 8.34
CA TRP A 239 -4.67 6.36 8.62
C TRP A 239 -4.11 7.76 8.39
N LYS A 240 -4.59 8.49 7.37
CA LYS A 240 -4.26 9.92 7.20
C LYS A 240 -4.70 10.73 8.43
N THR A 241 -5.91 10.52 8.93
CA THR A 241 -6.40 11.21 10.15
C THR A 241 -5.57 10.87 11.38
N ILE A 242 -5.19 9.60 11.57
CA ILE A 242 -4.33 9.18 12.68
C ILE A 242 -2.95 9.84 12.55
N CYS A 243 -2.33 9.87 11.37
CA CYS A 243 -1.03 10.51 11.21
C CYS A 243 -1.08 12.03 11.48
N LEU A 244 -2.07 12.72 10.90
CA LEU A 244 -2.20 14.18 11.01
C LEU A 244 -2.79 14.64 12.35
N ASN A 245 -3.49 13.77 13.08
CA ASN A 245 -4.29 14.11 14.26
C ASN A 245 -5.30 15.24 14.00
N ASP A 246 -5.78 15.34 12.77
CA ASP A 246 -6.75 16.35 12.38
C ASP A 246 -8.19 15.87 12.60
N LYS A 247 -9.15 16.78 12.43
CA LYS A 247 -10.58 16.55 12.67
C LYS A 247 -11.37 16.98 11.43
N PRO A 248 -11.21 16.27 10.29
CA PRO A 248 -11.81 16.67 9.03
C PRO A 248 -13.34 16.55 9.06
N ASN A 249 -14.00 17.25 8.13
CA ASN A 249 -15.40 16.98 7.82
C ASN A 249 -15.56 15.56 7.26
N LEU A 250 -16.64 14.88 7.66
CA LEU A 250 -16.92 13.49 7.32
C LEU A 250 -18.19 13.36 6.50
N VAL A 251 -18.15 12.47 5.49
CA VAL A 251 -19.25 12.25 4.55
C VAL A 251 -19.55 10.76 4.33
N GLY A 252 -20.81 10.47 4.02
CA GLY A 252 -21.28 9.14 3.65
C GLY A 252 -21.39 8.13 4.80
N ALA A 253 -21.78 6.90 4.46
CA ALA A 253 -22.13 5.84 5.42
C ALA A 253 -20.94 5.32 6.26
N SER A 254 -19.71 5.50 5.77
CA SER A 254 -18.48 5.07 6.44
C SER A 254 -17.70 6.25 7.03
N ASN A 255 -18.34 7.42 7.18
CA ASN A 255 -17.72 8.64 7.71
C ASN A 255 -16.33 8.91 7.06
N ARG A 256 -16.29 8.92 5.72
CA ARG A 256 -15.06 9.18 4.97
C ARG A 256 -14.66 10.64 5.10
N ARG A 257 -13.38 10.94 5.11
CA ARG A 257 -12.92 12.32 5.00
C ARG A 257 -13.43 12.94 3.69
N GLU A 258 -13.99 14.15 3.77
CA GLU A 258 -14.49 14.88 2.60
C GLU A 258 -13.37 15.16 1.57
N ASP A 259 -12.17 15.48 2.05
CA ASP A 259 -10.96 15.73 1.25
C ASP A 259 -10.35 14.48 0.58
N ALA A 260 -10.83 13.28 0.93
CA ALA A 260 -10.45 12.02 0.29
C ALA A 260 -11.40 11.63 -0.86
N SER A 261 -12.35 12.51 -1.20
CA SER A 261 -13.29 12.29 -2.29
C SER A 261 -12.62 12.39 -3.66
N ASP A 262 -13.22 11.69 -4.63
CA ASP A 262 -12.70 11.54 -6.00
C ASP A 262 -12.52 12.86 -6.76
N THR A 263 -13.26 13.92 -6.37
CA THR A 263 -13.17 15.26 -6.97
C THR A 263 -11.94 16.03 -6.50
N ILE A 264 -11.33 15.63 -5.39
CA ILE A 264 -10.24 16.36 -4.72
C ILE A 264 -8.91 15.62 -4.84
N SER A 265 -8.92 14.28 -4.76
CA SER A 265 -7.71 13.46 -4.70
C SER A 265 -7.69 12.39 -5.80
N SER A 266 -7.57 12.81 -7.07
CA SER A 266 -7.46 11.89 -8.21
C SER A 266 -6.01 11.60 -8.59
N SER A 267 -5.70 10.33 -8.83
CA SER A 267 -4.45 9.90 -9.45
C SER A 267 -4.65 9.74 -10.94
N VAL A 268 -3.74 10.27 -11.76
CA VAL A 268 -3.77 10.08 -13.22
C VAL A 268 -3.63 8.59 -13.61
N PHE A 269 -2.99 7.78 -12.77
CA PHE A 269 -2.85 6.33 -12.97
C PHE A 269 -4.15 5.55 -12.70
N GLU A 270 -5.11 6.20 -12.05
CA GLU A 270 -6.46 5.67 -11.87
C GLU A 270 -7.45 6.30 -12.86
N ASP A 271 -7.03 7.09 -13.85
CA ASP A 271 -7.98 7.71 -14.80
C ASP A 271 -8.63 6.65 -15.70
N PHE A 272 -9.91 6.80 -15.98
CA PHE A 272 -10.69 5.88 -16.84
C PHE A 272 -10.92 6.46 -18.24
N ARG A 273 -10.61 7.74 -18.44
CA ARG A 273 -10.85 8.44 -19.69
C ARG A 273 -9.80 8.06 -20.73
N LYS A 274 -10.22 8.17 -21.98
CA LYS A 274 -9.36 8.08 -23.15
C LYS A 274 -9.03 9.50 -23.66
N THR A 275 -7.89 9.64 -24.32
CA THR A 275 -7.51 10.83 -25.06
C THR A 275 -8.37 10.94 -26.34
N GLU A 276 -8.27 12.08 -27.02
CA GLU A 276 -8.96 12.31 -28.31
C GLU A 276 -8.59 11.26 -29.37
N ASN A 277 -7.39 10.67 -29.26
CA ASN A 277 -6.90 9.62 -30.15
C ASN A 277 -7.30 8.20 -29.71
N GLY A 278 -8.21 8.07 -28.74
CA GLY A 278 -8.74 6.77 -28.28
C GLY A 278 -7.83 5.97 -27.34
N LYS A 279 -6.65 6.49 -26.96
CA LYS A 279 -5.72 5.82 -26.01
C LYS A 279 -6.07 6.16 -24.56
N TYR A 280 -5.93 5.23 -23.62
CA TYR A 280 -6.15 5.53 -22.20
C TYR A 280 -5.16 6.57 -21.67
N ILE A 281 -5.64 7.52 -20.85
CA ILE A 281 -4.79 8.53 -20.19
C ILE A 281 -3.71 7.88 -19.32
N VAL A 282 -4.01 6.72 -18.71
CA VAL A 282 -3.05 5.93 -17.92
C VAL A 282 -1.84 5.50 -18.75
N SER A 283 -2.04 5.11 -20.01
CA SER A 283 -0.94 4.69 -20.89
C SER A 283 0.04 5.84 -21.14
N GLU A 284 -0.46 7.07 -21.35
CA GLU A 284 0.38 8.27 -21.47
C GLU A 284 1.07 8.64 -20.15
N ALA A 285 0.41 8.41 -19.00
CA ALA A 285 1.03 8.62 -17.70
C ALA A 285 2.19 7.65 -17.44
N ILE A 286 2.03 6.36 -17.77
CA ILE A 286 3.09 5.35 -17.69
C ILE A 286 4.25 5.73 -18.64
N LYS A 287 3.93 6.13 -19.87
CA LYS A 287 4.93 6.62 -20.84
C LYS A 287 5.75 7.77 -20.27
N LYS A 288 5.07 8.79 -19.75
CA LYS A 288 5.68 9.97 -19.14
C LYS A 288 6.56 9.58 -17.94
N LEU A 289 6.11 8.64 -17.12
CA LEU A 289 6.83 8.15 -15.94
C LEU A 289 8.15 7.49 -16.38
N ILE A 290 8.08 6.58 -17.34
CA ILE A 290 9.25 5.83 -17.81
C ILE A 290 10.24 6.75 -18.52
N VAL A 291 9.78 7.66 -19.38
CA VAL A 291 10.67 8.57 -20.12
C VAL A 291 11.41 9.54 -19.18
N ASN A 292 10.69 10.16 -18.24
CA ASN A 292 11.28 11.21 -17.39
C ASN A 292 12.05 10.69 -16.18
N THR A 293 12.01 9.39 -15.89
CA THR A 293 12.77 8.81 -14.78
C THR A 293 14.27 8.81 -15.08
N SER A 294 15.10 9.34 -14.19
CA SER A 294 16.57 9.28 -14.32
C SER A 294 17.13 8.05 -13.59
N ALA A 295 17.01 6.88 -14.21
CA ALA A 295 17.54 5.61 -13.71
C ALA A 295 18.15 4.76 -14.83
N ARG A 296 19.13 3.90 -14.51
CA ARG A 296 19.71 2.94 -15.47
C ARG A 296 18.74 1.81 -15.78
N TYR A 297 17.98 1.40 -14.75
CA TYR A 297 17.00 0.34 -14.83
C TYR A 297 15.65 0.83 -14.28
N VAL A 298 14.56 0.36 -14.88
CA VAL A 298 13.20 0.57 -14.37
C VAL A 298 12.50 -0.78 -14.28
N ILE A 299 11.85 -1.05 -13.15
CA ILE A 299 10.93 -2.18 -12.98
C ILE A 299 9.54 -1.58 -12.83
N LEU A 300 8.63 -1.92 -13.73
CA LEU A 300 7.21 -1.59 -13.63
C LEU A 300 6.43 -2.86 -13.25
N SER A 301 5.76 -2.82 -12.10
CA SER A 301 4.76 -3.82 -11.72
C SER A 301 3.40 -3.40 -12.25
N TYR A 302 2.69 -4.32 -12.89
CA TYR A 302 1.37 -4.03 -13.42
C TYR A 302 0.50 -5.30 -13.51
N SER A 303 -0.75 -5.21 -13.06
CA SER A 303 -1.71 -6.31 -13.11
C SER A 303 -2.42 -6.39 -14.46
N ASN A 304 -2.77 -7.60 -14.90
CA ASN A 304 -3.64 -7.82 -16.06
C ASN A 304 -5.08 -7.28 -15.86
N GLU A 305 -5.47 -6.95 -14.63
CA GLU A 305 -6.73 -6.27 -14.31
C GLU A 305 -6.63 -4.74 -14.40
N GLY A 306 -5.45 -4.19 -14.68
CA GLY A 306 -5.23 -2.76 -14.87
C GLY A 306 -5.75 -2.27 -16.23
N ARG A 307 -6.11 -0.98 -16.32
CA ARG A 307 -6.73 -0.39 -17.53
C ARG A 307 -5.87 -0.44 -18.79
N SER A 308 -4.62 0.01 -18.71
CA SER A 308 -3.66 -0.18 -19.81
C SER A 308 -3.42 -1.67 -19.99
N THR A 309 -3.68 -2.19 -21.18
CA THR A 309 -3.49 -3.61 -21.47
C THR A 309 -2.00 -3.94 -21.59
N TYR A 310 -1.67 -5.22 -21.45
CA TYR A 310 -0.31 -5.72 -21.69
C TYR A 310 0.22 -5.28 -23.07
N ASN A 311 -0.58 -5.43 -24.13
CA ASN A 311 -0.19 -5.07 -25.49
C ASN A 311 0.07 -3.57 -25.64
N GLU A 312 -0.78 -2.70 -25.07
CA GLU A 312 -0.55 -1.24 -25.10
C GLU A 312 0.76 -0.84 -24.41
N ILE A 313 1.13 -1.51 -23.32
CA ILE A 313 2.39 -1.25 -22.61
C ILE A 313 3.59 -1.69 -23.45
N ILE A 314 3.50 -2.85 -24.10
CA ILE A 314 4.54 -3.39 -24.98
C ILE A 314 4.73 -2.51 -26.22
N GLU A 315 3.65 -2.17 -26.93
CA GLU A 315 3.69 -1.28 -28.09
C GLU A 315 4.32 0.08 -27.72
N MET A 316 4.00 0.61 -26.54
CA MET A 316 4.64 1.82 -26.03
C MET A 316 6.16 1.65 -25.83
N PHE A 317 6.63 0.50 -25.35
CA PHE A 317 8.06 0.25 -25.21
C PHE A 317 8.77 0.12 -26.56
N ASP A 318 8.14 -0.54 -27.52
CA ASP A 318 8.62 -0.71 -28.89
C ASP A 318 8.72 0.65 -29.62
N ASP A 319 7.68 1.48 -29.51
CA ASP A 319 7.65 2.86 -30.04
C ASP A 319 8.79 3.71 -29.48
N LEU A 320 9.09 3.54 -28.20
CA LEU A 320 10.19 4.21 -27.51
C LEU A 320 11.57 3.56 -27.76
N LYS A 321 11.61 2.44 -28.51
CA LYS A 321 12.81 1.63 -28.78
C LYS A 321 13.53 1.23 -27.49
N LEU A 322 12.77 0.95 -26.43
CA LEU A 322 13.29 0.53 -25.15
C LEU A 322 13.69 -0.94 -25.21
N LYS A 323 14.78 -1.28 -24.54
CA LYS A 323 15.11 -2.68 -24.26
C LYS A 323 14.33 -3.09 -23.01
N TYR A 324 13.45 -4.08 -23.13
CA TYR A 324 12.74 -4.63 -21.99
C TYR A 324 12.68 -6.17 -21.97
N ASP A 325 12.41 -6.69 -20.79
CA ASP A 325 12.10 -8.09 -20.47
C ASP A 325 10.78 -8.11 -19.70
N VAL A 326 10.05 -9.22 -19.76
CA VAL A 326 8.80 -9.40 -19.00
C VAL A 326 8.83 -10.69 -18.19
N LEU A 327 8.63 -10.56 -16.88
CA LEU A 327 8.34 -11.70 -16.01
C LEU A 327 6.85 -11.74 -15.68
N GLU A 328 6.19 -12.83 -16.08
CA GLU A 328 4.81 -13.14 -15.73
C GLU A 328 4.73 -13.96 -14.44
N ILE A 329 3.88 -13.52 -13.51
CA ILE A 329 3.68 -14.14 -12.19
C ILE A 329 2.20 -14.46 -12.00
N ASP A 330 1.87 -15.75 -12.03
CA ASP A 330 0.57 -16.30 -11.67
C ASP A 330 0.50 -16.48 -10.14
N TYR A 331 -0.43 -15.79 -9.46
CA TYR A 331 -0.71 -16.02 -8.05
C TYR A 331 -2.20 -16.33 -7.85
N LYS A 332 -2.50 -17.52 -7.30
CA LYS A 332 -3.87 -17.93 -6.96
C LYS A 332 -4.52 -16.91 -6.02
N LYS A 333 -5.75 -16.50 -6.33
CA LYS A 333 -6.57 -15.56 -5.56
C LYS A 333 -6.52 -15.85 -4.05
N ASN A 334 -6.39 -14.79 -3.25
CA ASN A 334 -6.75 -14.85 -1.83
C ASN A 334 -8.23 -15.24 -1.70
N VAL A 335 -8.52 -16.14 -0.77
CA VAL A 335 -9.83 -16.77 -0.49
C VAL A 335 -11.00 -15.76 -0.35
N MET A 336 -10.72 -14.48 -0.06
CA MET A 336 -11.72 -13.43 0.09
C MET A 336 -12.38 -12.96 -1.22
N ALA A 337 -11.81 -13.28 -2.38
CA ALA A 337 -12.42 -12.96 -3.69
C ALA A 337 -13.53 -13.95 -4.10
N GLY A 338 -13.76 -15.01 -3.32
CA GLY A 338 -14.80 -16.02 -3.58
C GLY A 338 -16.17 -15.70 -2.99
N MET A 339 -16.31 -14.66 -2.17
CA MET A 339 -17.60 -14.26 -1.59
C MET A 339 -18.32 -13.26 -2.51
N VAL A 340 -19.05 -13.78 -3.49
CA VAL A 340 -20.02 -13.02 -4.29
C VAL A 340 -21.42 -13.45 -3.88
N TRP A 341 -22.22 -12.52 -3.33
CA TRP A 341 -23.56 -12.81 -2.78
C TRP A 341 -24.72 -12.68 -3.78
N THR A 342 -24.47 -12.39 -5.06
CA THR A 342 -25.51 -12.39 -6.10
C THR A 342 -24.96 -12.89 -7.44
N LYS A 343 -25.61 -13.91 -8.01
CA LYS A 343 -25.25 -14.55 -9.29
C LYS A 343 -25.60 -13.71 -10.54
N GLU A 344 -26.13 -12.50 -10.38
CA GLU A 344 -26.62 -11.66 -11.50
C GLU A 344 -25.54 -10.88 -12.24
N TRP A 345 -24.31 -10.81 -11.71
CA TRP A 345 -23.22 -10.01 -12.30
C TRP A 345 -22.18 -10.82 -13.07
N LEU A 346 -22.39 -12.13 -13.20
CA LEU A 346 -21.54 -12.97 -14.04
C LEU A 346 -22.03 -12.86 -15.48
N ASN A 347 -21.10 -12.57 -16.39
CA ASN A 347 -21.29 -12.89 -17.80
C ASN A 347 -21.81 -14.33 -17.90
N GLY A 348 -22.72 -14.59 -18.82
CA GLY A 348 -23.18 -15.93 -19.20
C GLY A 348 -22.07 -16.78 -19.84
N THR A 349 -20.95 -16.93 -19.14
CA THR A 349 -19.85 -17.87 -19.33
C THR A 349 -19.26 -18.11 -17.94
N ALA A 350 -19.92 -18.96 -17.16
CA ALA A 350 -19.44 -19.47 -15.87
C ALA A 350 -18.23 -20.43 -16.02
N GLU A 351 -17.32 -20.14 -16.95
CA GLU A 351 -16.13 -20.94 -17.27
C GLU A 351 -14.85 -20.11 -17.50
N ASN A 352 -14.84 -18.78 -17.30
CA ASN A 352 -13.59 -18.04 -17.36
C ASN A 352 -12.84 -18.08 -16.02
N ASN A 353 -12.06 -19.14 -15.89
CA ASN A 353 -10.94 -19.32 -14.96
C ASN A 353 -9.80 -18.30 -15.25
N GLN A 354 -10.12 -17.00 -15.36
CA GLN A 354 -9.14 -15.95 -15.63
C GLN A 354 -8.21 -15.84 -14.43
N ARG A 355 -6.95 -16.19 -14.66
CA ARG A 355 -5.87 -16.11 -13.68
C ARG A 355 -5.52 -14.64 -13.46
N ASN A 356 -5.34 -14.24 -12.20
CA ASN A 356 -4.82 -12.93 -11.84
C ASN A 356 -3.31 -12.97 -12.05
N ILE A 357 -2.84 -12.19 -13.03
CA ILE A 357 -1.46 -12.20 -13.49
C ILE A 357 -0.85 -10.84 -13.14
N GLU A 358 0.28 -10.86 -12.44
CA GLU A 358 1.15 -9.69 -12.35
C GLU A 358 2.28 -9.79 -13.37
N TYR A 359 2.51 -8.71 -14.10
CA TYR A 359 3.68 -8.52 -14.95
C TYR A 359 4.70 -7.65 -14.22
N LEU A 360 5.96 -8.10 -14.22
CA LEU A 360 7.11 -7.25 -13.94
C LEU A 360 7.82 -6.96 -15.26
N PHE A 361 7.66 -5.74 -15.75
CA PHE A 361 8.39 -5.24 -16.91
C PHE A 361 9.74 -4.68 -16.46
N PHE A 362 10.82 -5.31 -16.88
CA PHE A 362 12.18 -4.86 -16.61
C PHE A 362 12.72 -4.10 -17.81
N ILE A 363 13.01 -2.81 -17.65
CA ILE A 363 13.47 -1.92 -18.71
C ILE A 363 14.93 -1.56 -18.43
N SER A 364 15.79 -1.74 -19.43
CA SER A 364 17.21 -1.39 -19.37
C SER A 364 17.53 -0.25 -20.33
N ARG A 365 18.22 0.78 -19.82
CA ARG A 365 18.77 1.85 -20.65
C ARG A 365 20.24 1.63 -21.04
N ASP A 366 20.87 0.59 -20.50
CA ASP A 366 22.23 0.20 -20.86
C ASP A 366 22.24 -0.56 -22.20
N LYS A 367 22.98 -0.04 -23.18
CA LYS A 367 23.08 -0.66 -24.52
C LYS A 367 23.78 -2.03 -24.50
N ALA A 368 24.63 -2.31 -23.51
CA ALA A 368 25.61 -3.39 -23.52
C ALA A 368 25.23 -4.67 -22.74
N LYS A 369 24.14 -4.69 -21.96
CA LYS A 369 23.85 -5.83 -21.09
C LYS A 369 22.92 -6.85 -21.76
N LYS A 370 23.31 -8.13 -21.72
CA LYS A 370 22.39 -9.25 -22.00
C LYS A 370 21.38 -9.37 -20.85
N PHE A 371 20.14 -9.61 -21.21
CA PHE A 371 19.00 -9.75 -20.32
C PHE A 371 19.15 -10.88 -19.31
N ILE A 372 18.44 -10.77 -18.19
CA ILE A 372 18.46 -11.76 -17.11
C ILE A 372 17.85 -13.05 -17.68
N PRO A 373 18.42 -14.24 -17.47
CA PRO A 373 17.78 -15.48 -17.91
C PRO A 373 16.49 -15.70 -17.08
N ILE A 374 15.36 -15.14 -17.52
CA ILE A 374 14.06 -15.19 -16.81
C ILE A 374 13.67 -16.65 -16.51
N GLU A 375 14.05 -17.57 -17.39
CA GLU A 375 13.85 -19.02 -17.21
C GLU A 375 14.52 -19.58 -15.95
N SER A 376 15.68 -19.02 -15.54
CA SER A 376 16.36 -19.42 -14.31
C SER A 376 15.61 -18.99 -13.05
N ILE A 377 14.95 -17.81 -13.09
CA ILE A 377 14.09 -17.30 -12.02
C ILE A 377 12.79 -18.13 -11.94
N LYS A 378 12.24 -18.54 -13.09
CA LYS A 378 11.05 -19.42 -13.14
C LYS A 378 11.34 -20.83 -12.62
N LYS A 379 12.54 -21.38 -12.84
CA LYS A 379 12.96 -22.73 -12.40
C LYS A 379 13.27 -22.85 -10.90
N GLN A 380 13.55 -21.75 -10.19
CA GLN A 380 13.77 -21.76 -8.73
C GLN A 380 12.47 -21.96 -7.90
N LYS A 381 11.33 -22.27 -8.52
CA LYS A 381 10.01 -22.33 -7.87
C LYS A 381 9.63 -23.72 -7.32
N GLU A 382 10.20 -24.04 -6.17
CA GLU A 382 9.44 -24.63 -5.06
C GLU A 382 9.70 -23.78 -3.81
N PHE A 383 9.26 -22.51 -3.85
CA PHE A 383 9.19 -21.74 -2.62
C PHE A 383 8.01 -22.27 -1.80
N ASP A 384 8.27 -22.94 -0.69
CA ASP A 384 7.23 -23.34 0.26
C ASP A 384 6.58 -22.10 0.88
N PHE A 385 5.48 -21.66 0.27
CA PHE A 385 4.70 -20.53 0.73
C PHE A 385 4.05 -20.78 2.10
N ARG A 386 3.98 -22.03 2.60
CA ARG A 386 3.41 -22.36 3.92
C ARG A 386 4.33 -21.97 5.07
N ALA A 387 5.64 -21.90 4.84
CA ALA A 387 6.60 -21.45 5.86
C ALA A 387 6.54 -19.93 6.15
N TYR A 388 5.77 -19.16 5.36
CA TYR A 388 5.78 -17.69 5.41
C TYR A 388 4.41 -17.06 5.65
N VAL A 389 3.38 -17.84 6.01
CA VAL A 389 2.04 -17.34 6.37
C VAL A 389 1.76 -17.67 7.84
N PRO A 390 1.81 -16.71 8.78
CA PRO A 390 1.12 -16.88 10.04
C PRO A 390 -0.39 -16.80 9.79
N ALA A 391 -1.15 -17.62 10.52
CA ALA A 391 -2.61 -17.69 10.54
C ALA A 391 -3.29 -16.34 10.79
#